data_AF-A0A950L4Y2-F1
#
_entry.id   AF-A0A950L4Y2-F1
#
_cell.length_a   1.000
_cell.length_b   1.000
_cell.length_c   1.000
_cell.angle_alpha   90.00
_cell.angle_beta   90.00
_cell.angle_gamma   90.00
#
_symmetry.space_group_name_H-M   'P 1'
#
loop_
_entity.id
_entity.type
_entity.pdbx_description
1 polymer ?
#
loop_
_entity_poly.entity_id
_entity_poly.type
_entity_poly.pdbx_seq_one_letter_code
_entity_poly.pdbx_strand_id
1 'polypeptide(L)'
;MMMFVIGISNLLIGAAYVSLGLLSAWEAVTQYRYRGLSRFGLGFSLMAASCGPHHLVHGWCALHGAATSVPMLAVALLGLPAGLVFCWLRVEAMLGGQGDRTVAVTSHLVAAVTVSLLIVVGSLAGWSLAAPTPFSPDQAICTAWGLRSLAAPLRTGFDFSSPIVLTNLWVTVAYSMVGWYLMETQARRYSACRSWSMSGLALAAVFPSCAAMHLILALTHSADSATLPFDLLGVPASVYFLWVVKRLHMDSVVDWNRRPTVGVAGQPTRSSPWSE
;
A
#
# COMPACT_ATOMS: atom_id res chain seq x y z
N MET A 1 -5.40 -3.21 24.57
CA MET A 1 -5.92 -2.12 23.71
C MET A 1 -5.11 -1.95 22.43
N MET A 2 -3.79 -1.70 22.48
CA MET A 2 -2.94 -1.50 21.29
C MET A 2 -3.02 -2.66 20.28
N MET A 3 -2.79 -3.91 20.71
CA MET A 3 -2.88 -5.10 19.84
C MET A 3 -4.24 -5.23 19.15
N PHE A 4 -5.32 -4.93 19.87
CA PHE A 4 -6.68 -4.96 19.31
C PHE A 4 -6.85 -3.91 18.20
N VAL A 5 -6.42 -2.67 18.43
CA VAL A 5 -6.51 -1.59 17.43
C VAL A 5 -5.67 -1.93 16.19
N ILE A 6 -4.44 -2.40 16.38
CA ILE A 6 -3.56 -2.81 15.27
C ILE A 6 -4.18 -3.99 14.50
N GLY A 7 -4.68 -4.99 15.24
CA GLY A 7 -5.30 -6.18 14.69
C GLY A 7 -6.52 -5.85 13.83
N ILE A 8 -7.49 -5.11 14.37
CA ILE A 8 -8.69 -4.69 13.64
C ILE A 8 -8.33 -3.77 12.47
N SER A 9 -7.41 -2.82 12.64
CA SER A 9 -7.00 -1.92 11.55
C SER A 9 -6.38 -2.71 10.38
N ASN A 10 -5.49 -3.67 10.66
CA ASN A 10 -4.90 -4.52 9.63
C ASN A 10 -5.93 -5.45 8.98
N LEU A 11 -6.89 -6.00 9.73
CA LEU A 11 -7.98 -6.79 9.14
C LEU A 11 -8.83 -5.94 8.19
N LEU A 12 -9.17 -4.71 8.57
CA LEU A 12 -9.95 -3.79 7.73
C LEU A 12 -9.16 -3.38 6.48
N ILE A 13 -7.88 -3.03 6.61
CA ILE A 13 -7.00 -2.72 5.47
C ILE A 13 -6.90 -3.94 4.55
N GLY A 14 -6.66 -5.13 5.11
CA GLY A 14 -6.55 -6.37 4.35
C GLY A 14 -7.83 -6.70 3.58
N ALA A 15 -8.99 -6.61 4.23
CA ALA A 15 -10.28 -6.82 3.60
C ALA A 15 -10.54 -5.80 2.49
N ALA A 16 -10.20 -4.53 2.73
CA ALA A 16 -10.33 -3.46 1.73
C ALA A 16 -9.44 -3.72 0.50
N TYR A 17 -8.18 -4.10 0.69
CA TYR A 17 -7.26 -4.42 -0.40
C TYR A 17 -7.70 -5.66 -1.17
N VAL A 18 -8.07 -6.76 -0.50
CA VAL A 18 -8.62 -7.94 -1.17
C VAL A 18 -9.84 -7.56 -2.00
N SER A 19 -10.76 -6.77 -1.44
CA SER A 19 -11.95 -6.31 -2.16
C SER A 19 -11.57 -5.51 -3.41
N LEU A 20 -10.69 -4.51 -3.28
CA LEU A 20 -10.23 -3.73 -4.43
C LEU A 20 -9.52 -4.59 -5.48
N GLY A 21 -8.72 -5.58 -5.06
CA GLY A 21 -8.04 -6.49 -5.96
C GLY A 21 -9.01 -7.35 -6.78
N LEU A 22 -10.03 -7.91 -6.09
CA LEU A 22 -11.10 -8.69 -6.71
C LEU A 22 -11.93 -7.84 -7.67
N LEU A 23 -12.26 -6.61 -7.29
CA LEU A 23 -13.00 -5.68 -8.13
C LEU A 23 -12.21 -5.31 -9.38
N SER A 24 -10.94 -4.97 -9.22
CA SER A 24 -10.03 -4.68 -10.32
C SER A 24 -9.89 -5.87 -11.28
N ALA A 25 -9.85 -7.09 -10.74
CA ALA A 25 -9.74 -8.32 -11.53
C ALA A 25 -11.05 -8.61 -12.27
N TRP A 26 -12.18 -8.50 -11.57
CA TRP A 26 -13.52 -8.64 -12.15
C TRP A 26 -13.74 -7.67 -13.31
N GLU A 27 -13.26 -6.44 -13.20
CA GLU A 27 -13.36 -5.48 -14.30
C GLU A 27 -12.41 -5.74 -15.44
N ALA A 28 -11.15 -6.10 -15.14
CA ALA A 28 -10.22 -6.52 -16.16
C ALA A 28 -10.80 -7.69 -17.00
N VAL A 29 -11.52 -8.61 -16.36
CA VAL A 29 -12.17 -9.76 -17.01
C VAL A 29 -13.49 -9.40 -17.69
N THR A 30 -14.40 -8.68 -17.04
CA THR A 30 -15.72 -8.41 -17.63
C THR A 30 -15.68 -7.36 -18.74
N GLN A 31 -14.72 -6.44 -18.68
CA GLN A 31 -14.60 -5.35 -19.64
C GLN A 31 -13.57 -5.63 -20.74
N TYR A 32 -12.87 -6.78 -20.74
CA TYR A 32 -11.81 -7.02 -21.73
C TYR A 32 -12.33 -6.99 -23.17
N ARG A 33 -13.55 -7.50 -23.41
CA ARG A 33 -14.12 -7.55 -24.76
C ARG A 33 -14.45 -6.16 -25.32
N TYR A 34 -14.95 -5.29 -24.46
CA TYR A 34 -15.41 -3.96 -24.86
C TYR A 34 -14.28 -2.96 -24.93
N ARG A 35 -13.28 -3.14 -24.08
CA ARG A 35 -12.32 -2.10 -23.75
C ARG A 35 -10.86 -2.61 -23.82
N GLY A 36 -10.61 -3.89 -24.07
CA GLY A 36 -9.26 -4.49 -24.02
C GLY A 36 -8.78 -4.80 -22.60
N LEU A 37 -7.59 -5.37 -22.47
CA LEU A 37 -7.01 -5.76 -21.18
C LEU A 37 -6.48 -4.54 -20.41
N SER A 38 -7.01 -4.28 -19.20
CA SER A 38 -6.49 -3.21 -18.35
C SER A 38 -5.19 -3.64 -17.67
N ARG A 39 -4.04 -3.21 -18.19
CA ARG A 39 -2.74 -3.50 -17.58
C ARG A 39 -2.64 -2.95 -16.17
N PHE A 40 -3.19 -1.74 -15.95
CA PHE A 40 -3.29 -1.14 -14.64
C PHE A 40 -4.17 -1.97 -13.72
N GLY A 41 -5.38 -2.33 -14.15
CA GLY A 41 -6.29 -3.14 -13.36
C GLY A 41 -5.66 -4.49 -12.98
N LEU A 42 -5.03 -5.17 -13.92
CA LEU A 42 -4.31 -6.42 -13.62
C LEU A 42 -3.17 -6.21 -12.64
N GLY A 43 -2.35 -5.18 -12.84
CA GLY A 43 -1.21 -4.92 -11.96
C GLY A 43 -1.67 -4.53 -10.55
N PHE A 44 -2.69 -3.69 -10.46
CA PHE A 44 -3.33 -3.32 -9.20
C PHE A 44 -3.95 -4.54 -8.51
N SER A 45 -4.60 -5.44 -9.25
CA SER A 45 -5.13 -6.71 -8.71
C SER A 45 -4.03 -7.61 -8.15
N LEU A 46 -2.92 -7.77 -8.87
CA LEU A 46 -1.79 -8.56 -8.39
C LEU A 46 -1.19 -7.94 -7.13
N MET A 47 -1.11 -6.61 -7.06
CA MET A 47 -0.64 -5.92 -5.86
C MET A 47 -1.55 -6.13 -4.66
N ALA A 48 -2.85 -5.99 -4.88
CA ALA A 48 -3.85 -6.19 -3.86
C ALA A 48 -3.90 -7.66 -3.38
N ALA A 49 -3.62 -8.62 -4.27
CA ALA A 49 -3.55 -10.04 -3.95
C ALA A 49 -2.34 -10.42 -3.08
N SER A 50 -1.26 -9.63 -3.08
CA SER A 50 -0.17 -9.79 -2.12
C SER A 50 -0.44 -9.02 -0.83
N CYS A 51 -0.73 -7.72 -0.91
CA CYS A 51 -0.87 -6.87 0.28
C CYS A 51 -2.11 -7.19 1.11
N GLY A 52 -3.25 -7.50 0.48
CA GLY A 52 -4.50 -7.78 1.19
C GLY A 52 -4.36 -8.95 2.15
N PRO A 53 -4.02 -10.16 1.67
CA PRO A 53 -3.77 -11.31 2.53
C PRO A 53 -2.63 -11.09 3.54
N HIS A 54 -1.57 -10.36 3.17
CA HIS A 54 -0.50 -9.98 4.10
C HIS A 54 -1.05 -9.20 5.31
N HIS A 55 -1.86 -8.16 5.08
CA HIS A 55 -2.51 -7.41 6.16
C HIS A 55 -3.51 -8.25 6.96
N LEU A 56 -4.24 -9.16 6.31
CA LEU A 56 -5.14 -10.08 7.02
C LEU A 56 -4.36 -10.97 8.00
N VAL A 57 -3.22 -11.52 7.59
CA VAL A 57 -2.36 -12.33 8.47
C VAL A 57 -1.81 -11.51 9.62
N HIS A 58 -1.29 -10.30 9.37
CA HIS A 58 -0.83 -9.43 10.45
C HIS A 58 -1.96 -9.05 11.42
N GLY A 59 -3.16 -8.77 10.89
CA GLY A 59 -4.33 -8.50 11.70
C GLY A 59 -4.69 -9.68 12.60
N TRP A 60 -4.72 -10.88 12.02
CA TRP A 60 -4.96 -12.12 12.75
C TRP A 60 -3.91 -12.40 13.83
N CYS A 61 -2.62 -12.34 13.48
CA CYS A 61 -1.51 -12.55 14.42
C CYS A 61 -1.53 -11.54 15.58
N ALA A 62 -1.76 -10.25 15.29
CA ALA A 62 -1.84 -9.21 16.32
C ALA A 62 -3.01 -9.48 17.30
N LEU A 63 -4.16 -9.96 16.81
CA LEU A 63 -5.27 -10.37 17.68
C LEU A 63 -4.97 -11.62 18.52
N HIS A 64 -4.03 -12.47 18.07
CA HIS A 64 -3.56 -13.66 18.80
C HIS A 64 -2.34 -13.37 19.71
N GLY A 65 -1.99 -12.11 19.91
CA GLY A 65 -0.92 -11.71 20.84
C GLY A 65 0.47 -11.71 20.23
N ALA A 66 0.61 -11.69 18.90
CA ALA A 66 1.90 -11.44 18.26
C ALA A 66 2.46 -10.07 18.66
N ALA A 67 3.79 -9.98 18.70
CA ALA A 67 4.48 -8.74 19.08
C ALA A 67 4.09 -7.60 18.13
N THR A 68 3.76 -6.44 18.72
CA THR A 68 3.43 -5.22 17.98
C THR A 68 4.26 -4.06 18.52
N SER A 69 4.53 -3.07 17.67
CA SER A 69 5.33 -1.91 18.04
C SER A 69 4.57 -0.59 17.83
N VAL A 70 4.94 0.45 18.56
CA VAL A 70 4.38 1.79 18.37
C VAL A 70 4.66 2.32 16.96
N PRO A 71 5.86 2.14 16.37
CA PRO A 71 6.08 2.49 14.97
C PRO A 71 5.11 1.80 14.01
N MET A 72 4.85 0.49 14.19
CA MET A 72 3.87 -0.24 13.37
C MET A 72 2.44 0.32 13.50
N LEU A 73 2.00 0.65 14.73
CA LEU A 73 0.70 1.30 14.94
C LEU A 73 0.63 2.64 14.20
N ALA A 74 1.66 3.46 14.34
CA ALA A 74 1.69 4.80 13.76
C ALA A 74 1.61 4.76 12.24
N VAL A 75 2.40 3.91 11.57
CA VAL A 75 2.34 3.78 10.11
C VAL A 75 1.00 3.21 9.63
N ALA A 76 0.41 2.25 10.36
CA ALA A 76 -0.92 1.70 10.04
C ALA A 76 -2.01 2.78 10.04
N LEU A 77 -2.01 3.63 11.08
CA LEU A 77 -2.96 4.74 11.20
C LEU A 77 -2.72 5.84 10.14
N LEU A 78 -1.47 6.03 9.71
CA LEU A 78 -1.10 7.03 8.72
C LEU A 78 -1.66 6.71 7.32
N GLY A 79 -1.61 5.44 6.92
CA GLY A 79 -2.11 4.97 5.62
C GLY A 79 -3.63 4.76 5.56
N LEU A 80 -4.27 4.48 6.69
CA LEU A 80 -5.68 4.11 6.75
C LEU A 80 -6.62 5.16 6.10
N PRO A 81 -6.52 6.48 6.38
CA PRO A 81 -7.42 7.47 5.78
C PRO A 81 -7.35 7.50 4.24
N ALA A 82 -6.13 7.46 3.68
CA ALA A 82 -5.92 7.45 2.24
C ALA A 82 -6.52 6.19 1.60
N GLY A 83 -6.31 5.02 2.23
CA GLY A 83 -6.91 3.76 1.82
C GLY A 83 -8.44 3.80 1.84
N LEU A 84 -9.04 4.28 2.93
CA LEU A 84 -10.50 4.38 3.07
C LEU A 84 -11.11 5.32 2.03
N VAL A 85 -10.51 6.50 1.81
CA VAL A 85 -10.96 7.45 0.79
C VAL A 85 -10.90 6.82 -0.60
N PHE A 86 -9.78 6.18 -0.93
CA PHE A 86 -9.63 5.52 -2.23
C PHE A 86 -10.66 4.40 -2.42
N CYS A 87 -10.82 3.53 -1.42
CA CYS A 87 -11.82 2.46 -1.43
C CYS A 87 -13.24 3.01 -1.62
N TRP A 88 -13.63 4.01 -0.85
CA TRP A 88 -14.95 4.62 -0.93
C TRP A 88 -15.22 5.19 -2.32
N LEU A 89 -14.25 5.91 -2.90
CA LEU A 89 -14.32 6.44 -4.25
C LEU A 89 -14.52 5.34 -5.30
N ARG A 90 -13.82 4.20 -5.18
CA ARG A 90 -14.00 3.07 -6.12
C ARG A 90 -15.37 2.40 -5.95
N VAL A 91 -15.86 2.23 -4.73
CA VAL A 91 -17.21 1.71 -4.47
C VAL A 91 -18.29 2.64 -5.02
N GLU A 92 -18.16 3.94 -4.80
CA GLU A 92 -19.07 4.95 -5.36
C GLU A 92 -19.14 4.85 -6.89
N ALA A 93 -17.98 4.79 -7.54
CA ALA A 93 -17.89 4.67 -9.00
C ALA A 93 -18.57 3.39 -9.52
N MET A 94 -18.44 2.28 -8.79
CA MET A 94 -19.12 1.03 -9.14
C MET A 94 -20.65 1.13 -9.06
N LEU A 95 -21.16 1.92 -8.12
CA LEU A 95 -22.58 2.20 -7.95
C LEU A 95 -23.09 3.27 -8.93
N GLY A 96 -22.28 3.69 -9.90
CA GLY A 96 -22.64 4.69 -10.91
C GLY A 96 -22.44 6.14 -10.46
N GLY A 97 -21.77 6.37 -9.32
CA GLY A 97 -21.36 7.69 -8.86
C GLY A 97 -20.12 8.21 -9.59
N GLN A 98 -19.59 9.35 -9.14
CA GLN A 98 -18.51 10.06 -9.84
C GLN A 98 -17.17 9.30 -9.74
N GLY A 99 -16.84 8.78 -8.56
CA GLY A 99 -15.62 8.00 -8.38
C GLY A 99 -14.32 8.78 -8.29
N ASP A 100 -14.32 10.04 -8.69
CA ASP A 100 -13.27 11.02 -8.40
C ASP A 100 -13.91 12.38 -8.08
N ARG A 101 -13.15 13.24 -7.41
CA ARG A 101 -13.55 14.61 -7.09
C ARG A 101 -12.38 15.54 -7.38
N THR A 102 -12.67 16.72 -7.89
CA THR A 102 -11.65 17.77 -8.01
C THR A 102 -11.49 18.47 -6.66
N VAL A 103 -10.25 18.62 -6.21
CA VAL A 103 -9.93 19.34 -4.97
C VAL A 103 -9.12 20.59 -5.31
N ALA A 104 -9.59 21.74 -4.85
CA ALA A 104 -8.94 23.04 -5.04
C ALA A 104 -8.02 23.38 -3.85
N VAL A 105 -7.02 22.53 -3.61
CA VAL A 105 -5.98 22.78 -2.60
C VAL A 105 -4.75 23.44 -3.25
N THR A 106 -4.08 24.35 -2.55
CA THR A 106 -2.85 24.97 -3.07
C THR A 106 -1.71 23.96 -3.12
N SER A 107 -0.81 24.09 -4.10
CA SER A 107 0.39 23.23 -4.19
C SER A 107 1.28 23.31 -2.95
N HIS A 108 1.33 24.48 -2.29
CA HIS A 108 2.07 24.65 -1.04
C HIS A 108 1.53 23.78 0.09
N LEU A 109 0.20 23.63 0.22
CA LEU A 109 -0.38 22.77 1.25
C LEU A 109 -0.12 21.29 0.95
N VAL A 110 -0.24 20.84 -0.31
CA VAL A 110 0.11 19.46 -0.69
C VAL A 110 1.59 19.17 -0.42
N ALA A 111 2.48 20.11 -0.74
CA ALA A 111 3.91 19.99 -0.43
C ALA A 111 4.16 19.94 1.08
N ALA A 112 3.52 20.79 1.87
CA ALA A 112 3.66 20.80 3.33
C ALA A 112 3.21 19.48 3.97
N VAL A 113 2.07 18.93 3.52
CA VAL A 113 1.59 17.60 3.96
C VAL A 113 2.59 16.51 3.58
N THR A 114 3.13 16.56 2.35
CA THR A 114 4.12 15.57 1.87
C THR A 114 5.41 15.62 2.71
N VAL A 115 5.95 16.81 2.98
CA VAL A 115 7.15 16.98 3.81
C VAL A 115 6.90 16.51 5.24
N SER A 116 5.74 16.86 5.81
CA SER A 116 5.35 16.41 7.16
C SER A 116 5.27 14.89 7.24
N LEU A 117 4.71 14.24 6.21
CA LEU A 117 4.65 12.79 6.10
C LEU A 117 6.06 12.17 6.07
N LEU A 118 6.97 12.72 5.27
CA LEU A 118 8.35 12.25 5.19
C LEU A 118 9.10 12.40 6.53
N ILE A 119 8.89 13.51 7.25
CA ILE A 119 9.47 13.71 8.58
C ILE A 119 8.94 12.66 9.56
N VAL A 120 7.63 12.41 9.58
CA VAL A 120 7.02 11.39 10.45
C VAL A 120 7.58 10.01 10.12
N VAL A 121 7.56 9.61 8.84
CA VAL A 121 8.08 8.29 8.42
C VAL A 121 9.56 8.15 8.74
N GLY A 122 10.39 9.17 8.47
CA GLY A 122 11.81 9.18 8.80
C GLY A 122 12.06 9.06 10.31
N SER A 123 11.25 9.75 11.13
CA SER A 123 11.32 9.67 12.58
C SER A 123 10.94 8.28 13.10
N LEU A 124 9.89 7.66 12.53
CA LEU A 124 9.48 6.30 12.88
C LEU A 124 10.51 5.25 12.45
N ALA A 125 11.16 5.43 11.30
CA ALA A 125 12.25 4.56 10.85
C ALA A 125 13.48 4.70 11.75
N GLY A 126 13.88 5.93 12.09
CA GLY A 126 14.96 6.21 13.04
C GLY A 126 14.66 5.63 14.43
N TRP A 127 13.41 5.75 14.90
CA TRP A 127 12.98 5.09 16.13
C TRP A 127 13.05 3.58 16.00
N SER A 128 12.61 2.98 14.90
CA SER A 128 12.66 1.51 14.72
C SER A 128 14.10 0.97 14.72
N LEU A 129 15.05 1.75 14.22
CA LEU A 129 16.49 1.43 14.28
C LEU A 129 17.09 1.61 15.68
N ALA A 130 16.66 2.64 16.42
CA ALA A 130 17.19 2.97 17.74
C ALA A 130 16.49 2.24 18.88
N ALA A 131 15.27 1.72 18.65
CA ALA A 131 14.50 1.03 19.65
C ALA A 131 15.25 -0.26 20.04
N PRO A 132 15.56 -0.46 21.33
CA PRO A 132 16.03 -1.77 21.78
C PRO A 132 15.00 -2.82 21.34
N THR A 133 15.46 -3.95 20.82
CA THR A 133 14.62 -5.11 20.47
C THR A 133 13.54 -5.28 21.54
N PRO A 134 12.26 -5.56 21.18
CA PRO A 134 11.13 -5.47 22.08
C PRO A 134 11.20 -6.58 23.15
N PHE A 135 12.05 -6.35 24.13
CA PHE A 135 12.10 -7.03 25.40
C PHE A 135 11.50 -6.05 26.38
N SER A 136 10.17 -6.08 26.53
CA SER A 136 9.64 -5.80 27.86
C SER A 136 9.95 -7.04 28.71
N PRO A 137 10.74 -6.92 29.80
CA PRO A 137 11.07 -8.05 30.68
C PRO A 137 9.79 -8.79 31.15
N ASP A 138 8.70 -8.04 31.28
CA ASP A 138 7.41 -8.48 31.77
C ASP A 138 6.71 -9.50 30.85
N GLN A 139 6.93 -9.42 29.53
CA GLN A 139 6.38 -10.40 28.57
C GLN A 139 7.31 -11.60 28.37
N ALA A 140 8.60 -11.43 28.65
CA ALA A 140 9.63 -12.45 28.49
C ALA A 140 9.48 -13.59 29.52
N ILE A 141 9.10 -13.23 30.76
CA ILE A 141 9.01 -14.19 31.88
C ILE A 141 7.69 -14.96 31.86
N CYS A 142 6.61 -14.36 31.37
CA CYS A 142 5.25 -14.89 31.51
C CYS A 142 4.73 -15.67 30.29
N THR A 143 5.51 -15.81 29.22
CA THR A 143 5.07 -16.51 28.00
C THR A 143 6.12 -17.51 27.50
N ALA A 144 5.67 -18.64 26.94
CA ALA A 144 6.55 -19.64 26.32
C ALA A 144 7.32 -19.12 25.08
N TRP A 145 6.87 -17.99 24.52
CA TRP A 145 7.57 -17.26 23.48
C TRP A 145 8.70 -16.41 24.09
N GLY A 146 8.41 -15.68 25.17
CA GLY A 146 9.38 -14.90 25.94
C GLY A 146 10.60 -15.68 26.42
N LEU A 147 10.38 -16.90 26.95
CA LEU A 147 11.46 -17.80 27.37
C LEU A 147 12.34 -18.28 26.21
N ARG A 148 11.77 -18.49 25.02
CA ARG A 148 12.53 -18.84 23.80
C ARG A 148 13.34 -17.67 23.27
N SER A 149 12.78 -16.47 23.33
CA SER A 149 13.47 -15.24 22.94
C SER A 149 14.64 -14.93 23.87
N LEU A 150 14.52 -15.18 25.19
CA LEU A 150 15.62 -15.02 26.15
C LEU A 150 16.78 -16.00 25.91
N ALA A 151 16.48 -17.18 25.36
CA ALA A 151 17.47 -18.19 25.01
C ALA A 151 18.12 -17.96 23.63
N ALA A 152 17.60 -17.03 22.83
CA ALA A 152 18.17 -16.70 21.54
C ALA A 152 19.39 -15.79 21.71
N PRO A 153 20.51 -16.05 20.99
CA PRO A 153 21.66 -15.16 21.03
C PRO A 153 21.25 -13.75 20.60
N LEU A 154 21.73 -12.74 21.33
CA LEU A 154 21.57 -11.33 20.98
C LEU A 154 22.06 -11.12 19.53
N ARG A 155 21.12 -11.02 18.58
CA ARG A 155 21.44 -10.62 17.21
C ARG A 155 21.77 -9.13 17.24
N THR A 156 23.06 -8.81 17.24
CA THR A 156 23.59 -7.44 17.26
C THR A 156 23.70 -6.83 15.86
N GLY A 157 23.07 -7.42 14.83
CA GLY A 157 23.22 -6.99 13.45
C GLY A 157 21.99 -7.23 12.58
N PHE A 158 21.82 -6.35 11.59
CA PHE A 158 20.78 -6.44 10.57
C PHE A 158 21.10 -7.59 9.61
N ASP A 159 20.23 -8.59 9.54
CA ASP A 159 20.42 -9.76 8.69
C ASP A 159 19.98 -9.48 7.25
N PHE A 160 20.89 -8.93 6.44
CA PHE A 160 20.68 -8.69 5.01
C PHE A 160 20.50 -9.97 4.18
N SER A 161 20.79 -11.15 4.74
CA SER A 161 20.54 -12.42 4.06
C SER A 161 19.11 -12.94 4.26
N SER A 162 18.36 -12.33 5.19
CA SER A 162 16.99 -12.73 5.48
C SER A 162 16.07 -12.42 4.29
N PRO A 163 15.37 -13.42 3.73
CA PRO A 163 14.45 -13.20 2.63
C PRO A 163 13.32 -12.23 3.01
N ILE A 164 12.86 -12.27 4.26
CA ILE A 164 11.85 -11.34 4.81
C ILE A 164 12.34 -9.89 4.72
N VAL A 165 13.57 -9.64 5.14
CA VAL A 165 14.16 -8.30 5.12
C VAL A 165 14.30 -7.81 3.68
N LEU A 166 14.84 -8.66 2.80
CA LEU A 166 15.06 -8.32 1.40
C LEU A 166 13.75 -8.06 0.65
N THR A 167 12.73 -8.89 0.83
CA THR A 167 11.43 -8.68 0.19
C THR A 167 10.77 -7.40 0.67
N ASN A 168 10.81 -7.11 1.97
CA ASN A 168 10.22 -5.89 2.52
C ASN A 168 10.96 -4.63 2.04
N LEU A 169 12.30 -4.62 2.03
CA LEU A 169 13.07 -3.51 1.48
C LEU A 169 12.80 -3.30 -0.02
N TRP A 170 12.68 -4.40 -0.79
CA TRP A 170 12.31 -4.32 -2.20
C TRP A 170 10.95 -3.65 -2.38
N VAL A 171 9.93 -4.13 -1.67
CA VAL A 171 8.57 -3.59 -1.76
C VAL A 171 8.54 -2.13 -1.30
N THR A 172 9.28 -1.76 -0.26
CA THR A 172 9.47 -0.36 0.14
C THR A 172 9.95 0.51 -1.02
N VAL A 173 11.00 0.08 -1.73
CA VAL A 173 11.54 0.84 -2.87
C VAL A 173 10.50 0.92 -3.99
N ALA A 174 9.93 -0.23 -4.38
CA ALA A 174 8.98 -0.30 -5.48
C ALA A 174 7.74 0.59 -5.23
N TYR A 175 7.18 0.55 -4.01
CA TYR A 175 6.01 1.35 -3.67
C TYR A 175 6.31 2.83 -3.52
N SER A 176 7.49 3.17 -2.99
CA SER A 176 7.94 4.57 -2.96
C SER A 176 8.03 5.14 -4.38
N MET A 177 8.55 4.37 -5.33
CA MET A 177 8.62 4.77 -6.73
C MET A 177 7.24 4.88 -7.38
N VAL A 178 6.32 3.94 -7.11
CA VAL A 178 4.93 4.05 -7.58
C VAL A 178 4.30 5.34 -7.04
N GLY A 179 4.41 5.60 -5.74
CA GLY A 179 3.88 6.82 -5.10
C GLY A 179 4.47 8.09 -5.71
N TRP A 180 5.78 8.09 -5.99
CA TRP A 180 6.46 9.18 -6.69
C TRP A 180 5.83 9.47 -8.06
N TYR A 181 5.71 8.46 -8.93
CA TYR A 181 5.15 8.65 -10.28
C TYR A 181 3.69 9.12 -10.23
N LEU A 182 2.90 8.63 -9.28
CA LEU A 182 1.51 9.06 -9.11
C LEU A 182 1.42 10.51 -8.63
N MET A 183 2.25 10.89 -7.65
CA MET A 183 2.31 12.27 -7.16
C MET A 183 2.81 13.23 -8.24
N GLU A 184 3.82 12.85 -9.02
CA GLU A 184 4.31 13.66 -10.14
C GLU A 184 3.22 13.86 -11.21
N THR A 185 2.43 12.81 -11.49
CA THR A 185 1.27 12.91 -12.39
C THR A 185 0.22 13.89 -11.85
N GLN A 186 -0.04 13.87 -10.54
CA GLN A 186 -0.91 14.84 -9.89
C GLN A 186 -0.35 16.27 -9.96
N ALA A 187 0.95 16.47 -9.76
CA ALA A 187 1.59 17.78 -9.88
C ALA A 187 1.50 18.34 -11.31
N ARG A 188 1.71 17.50 -12.33
CA ARG A 188 1.51 17.87 -13.74
C ARG A 188 0.05 18.24 -14.01
N ARG A 189 -0.92 17.46 -13.51
CA ARG A 189 -2.36 17.79 -13.60
C ARG A 189 -2.67 19.14 -12.95
N TYR A 190 -2.12 19.42 -11.78
CA TYR A 190 -2.32 20.71 -11.12
C TYR A 190 -1.73 21.87 -11.93
N SER A 191 -0.56 21.68 -12.55
CA SER A 191 0.05 22.71 -13.39
C SER A 191 -0.81 23.06 -14.62
N ALA A 192 -1.48 22.07 -15.21
CA ALA A 192 -2.33 22.25 -16.39
C ALA A 192 -3.75 22.74 -16.06
N CYS A 193 -4.37 22.17 -15.01
CA CYS A 193 -5.80 22.33 -14.72
C CYS A 193 -6.09 23.05 -13.39
N ARG A 194 -5.06 23.45 -12.64
CA ARG A 194 -5.16 24.10 -11.31
C ARG A 194 -6.04 23.34 -10.31
N SER A 195 -6.12 22.01 -10.46
CA SER A 195 -6.94 21.12 -9.63
C SER A 195 -6.24 19.79 -9.40
N TRP A 196 -6.56 19.16 -8.28
CA TRP A 196 -6.09 17.82 -7.92
C TRP A 196 -7.21 16.79 -8.12
N SER A 197 -6.85 15.55 -8.42
CA SER A 197 -7.77 14.41 -8.32
C SER A 197 -7.76 13.88 -6.88
N MET A 198 -8.92 13.80 -6.22
CA MET A 198 -9.01 13.23 -4.88
C MET A 198 -8.63 11.76 -4.88
N SER A 199 -9.06 11.00 -5.90
CA SER A 199 -8.68 9.60 -6.08
C SER A 199 -7.19 9.46 -6.34
N GLY A 200 -6.64 10.30 -7.21
CA GLY A 200 -5.22 10.31 -7.53
C GLY A 200 -4.34 10.65 -6.33
N LEU A 201 -4.72 11.65 -5.52
CA LEU A 201 -4.02 11.99 -4.28
C LEU A 201 -4.13 10.88 -3.23
N ALA A 202 -5.32 10.29 -3.07
CA ALA A 202 -5.52 9.17 -2.14
C ALA A 202 -4.64 7.97 -2.55
N LEU A 203 -4.63 7.62 -3.84
CA LEU A 203 -3.78 6.54 -4.35
C LEU A 203 -2.28 6.86 -4.21
N ALA A 204 -1.87 8.09 -4.51
CA ALA A 204 -0.51 8.56 -4.34
C ALA A 204 -0.04 8.56 -2.87
N ALA A 205 -0.98 8.63 -1.91
CA ALA A 205 -0.68 8.51 -0.48
C ALA A 205 -0.68 7.05 0.01
N VAL A 206 -1.52 6.18 -0.55
CA VAL A 206 -1.58 4.75 -0.19
C VAL A 206 -0.22 4.08 -0.39
N PHE A 207 0.39 4.19 -1.58
CA PHE A 207 1.64 3.49 -1.87
C PHE A 207 2.83 3.87 -0.95
N PRO A 208 3.14 5.16 -0.72
CA PRO A 208 4.17 5.55 0.25
C PRO A 208 3.85 5.11 1.67
N SER A 209 2.57 5.10 2.08
CA SER A 209 2.21 4.59 3.40
C SER A 209 2.48 3.09 3.53
N CYS A 210 2.18 2.29 2.51
CA CYS A 210 2.55 0.88 2.47
C CYS A 210 4.08 0.70 2.43
N ALA A 211 4.80 1.54 1.67
CA ALA A 211 6.25 1.52 1.64
C ALA A 211 6.86 1.76 3.03
N ALA A 212 6.30 2.71 3.78
CA ALA A 212 6.68 2.99 5.15
C ALA A 212 6.40 1.78 6.07
N MET A 213 5.25 1.12 5.93
CA MET A 213 4.96 -0.11 6.70
C MET A 213 5.99 -1.21 6.44
N HIS A 214 6.30 -1.49 5.18
CA HIS A 214 7.33 -2.48 4.82
C HIS A 214 8.72 -2.09 5.30
N LEU A 215 9.04 -0.78 5.32
CA LEU A 215 10.31 -0.29 5.83
C LEU A 215 10.39 -0.55 7.34
N ILE A 216 9.38 -0.15 8.10
CA ILE A 216 9.32 -0.39 9.54
C ILE A 216 9.41 -1.89 9.84
N LEU A 217 8.71 -2.74 9.08
CA LEU A 217 8.75 -4.18 9.27
C LEU A 217 10.14 -4.78 9.00
N ALA A 218 10.83 -4.31 7.95
CA ALA A 218 12.21 -4.70 7.67
C ALA A 218 13.16 -4.29 8.80
N LEU A 219 12.95 -3.11 9.38
CA LEU A 219 13.77 -2.54 10.46
C LEU A 219 13.52 -3.18 11.83
N THR A 220 12.30 -3.61 12.12
CA THR A 220 11.95 -4.19 13.44
C THR A 220 12.17 -5.69 13.54
N HIS A 221 12.56 -6.37 12.44
CA HIS A 221 12.77 -7.83 12.38
C HIS A 221 11.59 -8.68 12.92
N SER A 222 10.39 -8.09 12.97
CA SER A 222 9.20 -8.66 13.62
C SER A 222 8.23 -9.31 12.65
N ALA A 223 8.68 -9.62 11.42
CA ALA A 223 7.79 -10.22 10.44
C ALA A 223 7.55 -11.69 10.78
N ASP A 224 6.28 -12.02 10.98
CA ASP A 224 5.83 -13.40 11.08
C ASP A 224 6.18 -14.13 9.78
N SER A 225 6.80 -15.31 9.89
CA SER A 225 7.09 -16.14 8.70
C SER A 225 5.84 -16.50 7.89
N ALA A 226 4.65 -16.36 8.50
CA ALA A 226 3.36 -16.52 7.85
C ALA A 226 3.06 -15.48 6.77
N THR A 227 3.71 -14.30 6.79
CA THR A 227 3.52 -13.27 5.75
C THR A 227 4.48 -13.41 4.57
N LEU A 228 5.58 -14.15 4.74
CA LEU A 228 6.61 -14.33 3.71
C LEU A 228 6.08 -14.83 2.36
N PRO A 229 5.12 -15.78 2.27
CA PRO A 229 4.58 -16.19 0.98
C PRO A 229 3.94 -15.02 0.22
N PHE A 230 3.27 -14.11 0.92
CA PHE A 230 2.64 -12.93 0.31
C PHE A 230 3.67 -11.89 -0.09
N ASP A 231 4.74 -11.72 0.68
CA ASP A 231 5.86 -10.82 0.34
C ASP A 231 6.61 -11.30 -0.90
N LEU A 232 6.84 -12.62 -0.99
CA LEU A 232 7.47 -13.25 -2.17
C LEU A 232 6.61 -13.09 -3.43
N LEU A 233 5.28 -13.17 -3.31
CA LEU A 233 4.36 -12.84 -4.41
C LEU A 233 4.31 -11.33 -4.70
N GLY A 234 4.48 -10.51 -3.68
CA GLY A 234 4.50 -9.05 -3.77
C GLY A 234 5.66 -8.51 -4.59
N VAL A 235 6.83 -9.15 -4.56
CA VAL A 235 8.00 -8.73 -5.35
C VAL A 235 7.71 -8.73 -6.87
N PRO A 236 7.36 -9.83 -7.54
CA PRO A 236 7.06 -9.81 -8.97
C PRO A 236 5.81 -8.98 -9.31
N ALA A 237 4.80 -8.97 -8.43
CA ALA A 237 3.64 -8.09 -8.59
C ALA A 237 4.06 -6.61 -8.63
N SER A 238 4.95 -6.19 -7.71
CA SER A 238 5.43 -4.81 -7.61
C SER A 238 6.27 -4.39 -8.81
N VAL A 239 7.07 -5.31 -9.37
CA VAL A 239 7.82 -5.08 -10.60
C VAL A 239 6.88 -4.82 -11.77
N TYR A 240 5.89 -5.69 -11.96
CA TYR A 240 4.92 -5.53 -13.04
C TYR A 240 4.12 -4.24 -12.87
N PHE A 241 3.61 -3.95 -11.67
CA PHE A 241 2.82 -2.76 -11.43
C PHE A 241 3.65 -1.47 -11.58
N LEU A 242 4.89 -1.45 -11.08
CA LEU A 242 5.81 -0.32 -11.28
C LEU A 242 6.08 -0.09 -12.77
N TRP A 243 6.28 -1.16 -13.56
CA TRP A 243 6.42 -1.04 -15.01
C TRP A 243 5.16 -0.43 -15.64
N VAL A 244 3.96 -0.87 -15.25
CA VAL A 244 2.70 -0.30 -15.75
C VAL A 244 2.59 1.17 -15.38
N VAL A 245 2.82 1.55 -14.12
CA VAL A 245 2.72 2.93 -13.65
C VAL A 245 3.76 3.82 -14.32
N LYS A 246 5.00 3.36 -14.48
CA LYS A 246 6.04 4.08 -15.22
C LYS A 246 5.66 4.30 -16.68
N ARG A 247 5.08 3.29 -17.34
CA ARG A 247 4.59 3.41 -18.72
C ARG A 247 3.46 4.43 -18.81
N LEU A 248 2.50 4.38 -17.91
CA LEU A 248 1.43 5.38 -17.84
C LEU A 248 1.99 6.78 -17.58
N HIS A 249 3.02 6.91 -16.74
CA HIS A 249 3.66 8.18 -16.46
C HIS A 249 4.40 8.76 -17.68
N MET A 250 5.12 7.92 -18.44
CA MET A 250 5.95 8.35 -19.58
C MET A 250 5.15 8.52 -20.89
N ASP A 251 4.19 7.64 -21.15
CA ASP A 251 3.58 7.46 -22.47
C ASP A 251 2.14 8.03 -22.56
N SER A 252 1.69 8.81 -21.57
CA SER A 252 0.31 9.32 -21.53
C SER A 252 0.05 10.43 -22.55
N VAL A 253 -0.48 10.04 -23.71
CA VAL A 253 -1.37 10.89 -24.53
C VAL A 253 -2.84 10.52 -24.26
N VAL A 254 -3.12 9.26 -23.87
CA VAL A 254 -4.33 8.76 -23.16
C VAL A 254 -3.89 7.47 -22.41
N ASP A 255 -4.00 7.35 -21.09
CA ASP A 255 -5.15 6.72 -20.39
C ASP A 255 -4.99 6.78 -18.85
N TRP A 256 -6.11 7.02 -18.13
CA TRP A 256 -6.40 6.46 -16.79
C TRP A 256 -7.70 5.59 -16.81
N ASN A 257 -8.70 5.82 -17.68
CA ASN A 257 -9.30 4.79 -18.59
C ASN A 257 -10.07 5.42 -19.77
N ARG A 258 -9.39 5.73 -20.89
CA ARG A 258 -10.08 5.90 -22.19
C ARG A 258 -9.29 5.33 -23.39
N ARG A 259 -8.63 4.17 -23.20
CA ARG A 259 -8.28 3.00 -24.07
C ARG A 259 -8.53 3.14 -25.60
N PRO A 260 -7.76 2.53 -26.55
CA PRO A 260 -6.68 1.52 -26.46
C PRO A 260 -5.34 1.96 -27.15
N THR A 261 -4.30 1.11 -27.19
CA THR A 261 -3.09 1.37 -28.01
C THR A 261 -3.18 0.83 -29.45
N VAL A 262 -4.14 -0.06 -29.75
CA VAL A 262 -4.63 -0.42 -31.11
C VAL A 262 -6.02 -1.09 -30.99
N GLY A 263 -6.94 -0.80 -31.93
CA GLY A 263 -8.33 -1.29 -31.98
C GLY A 263 -9.39 -0.22 -31.64
N VAL A 264 -10.67 -0.47 -31.93
CA VAL A 264 -11.80 0.42 -31.53
C VAL A 264 -12.50 -0.21 -30.34
N ALA A 265 -12.42 0.42 -29.17
CA ALA A 265 -13.21 0.02 -28.00
C ALA A 265 -14.68 0.37 -28.25
N GLY A 266 -15.58 -0.60 -28.06
CA GLY A 266 -17.02 -0.36 -28.11
C GLY A 266 -17.47 0.50 -26.92
N GLN A 267 -18.58 1.24 -27.06
CA GLN A 267 -19.10 2.02 -25.94
C GLN A 267 -19.53 1.06 -24.80
N PRO A 268 -18.87 1.14 -23.64
CA PRO A 268 -19.20 0.31 -22.49
C PRO A 268 -20.53 0.78 -21.88
N THR A 269 -21.31 -0.15 -21.35
CA THR A 269 -22.60 0.17 -20.69
C THR A 269 -22.46 1.01 -19.41
N ARG A 270 -21.26 1.06 -18.82
CA ARG A 270 -20.93 1.90 -17.65
C ARG A 270 -19.49 2.43 -17.69
N SER A 271 -19.20 3.60 -17.11
CA SER A 271 -17.83 4.10 -16.90
C SER A 271 -17.00 3.12 -16.05
N SER A 272 -15.68 3.05 -16.24
CA SER A 272 -14.83 2.19 -15.40
C SER A 272 -14.57 2.97 -14.11
N PRO A 273 -14.61 2.36 -12.92
CA PRO A 273 -14.24 3.04 -11.70
C PRO A 273 -12.78 3.49 -11.72
N TRP A 274 -11.92 2.91 -12.55
CA TRP A 274 -10.57 3.44 -12.73
C TRP A 274 -10.49 4.54 -13.79
N SER A 275 -11.59 5.00 -14.42
CA SER A 275 -11.52 5.81 -15.65
C SER A 275 -11.17 7.29 -15.50
N GLU A 276 -11.01 7.74 -14.27
CA GLU A 276 -10.86 9.16 -13.91
C GLU A 276 -9.70 9.38 -12.93
#